data_AF-A0A9P5V860-F1
#
_entry.id   AF-A0A9P5V860-F1
#
_cell.length_a   1.000
_cell.length_b   1.000
_cell.length_c   1.000
_cell.angle_alpha   90.00
_cell.angle_beta   90.00
_cell.angle_gamma   90.00
#
_symmetry.space_group_name_H-M   'P 1'
#
loop_
_entity.id
_entity.type
_entity.pdbx_description
1 polymer ?
#
loop_
_entity_poly.entity_id
_entity_poly.type
_entity_poly.pdbx_seq_one_letter_code
_entity_poly.pdbx_strand_id
1 'polypeptide(L)'
;MAVQNKSASRLSTKAVAAILLLTPFLVLPTYGQQDSTCVTTYDPTKDYFPDKSEVDGGALFSITYNLNYKILKNTSLNTTYVLTQCGTPIPNATIIPQTNTTIFIQIPVTNLASLATTAVSYIEMLGKQAAIKAVDTEGLVSSPCVQAGLEKGTIIGLEDSNSTLRVEQMKKVDIVFSSYGVDPGTENKTVITSEVEDPSPLN
;
A
#
# COMPACT_ATOMS: atom_id res chain seq x y z
N MET A 1 -2.66 25.50 -80.74
CA MET A 1 -2.65 26.92 -81.18
C MET A 1 -3.16 27.74 -79.99
N ALA A 2 -2.30 28.52 -79.34
CA ALA A 2 -2.27 30.00 -79.42
C ALA A 2 -3.37 30.69 -78.56
N VAL A 3 -3.18 31.80 -77.83
CA VAL A 3 -1.98 32.62 -77.52
C VAL A 3 -2.23 33.46 -76.24
N GLN A 4 -1.20 33.58 -75.39
CA GLN A 4 -0.76 34.63 -74.42
C GLN A 4 -1.61 35.86 -73.97
N ASN A 5 -1.08 36.55 -72.93
CA ASN A 5 -1.51 37.80 -72.22
C ASN A 5 -2.68 37.63 -71.21
N LYS A 6 -2.76 38.30 -70.05
CA LYS A 6 -1.91 39.28 -69.31
C LYS A 6 -2.34 39.23 -67.81
N SER A 7 -1.70 39.82 -66.79
CA SER A 7 -0.55 40.74 -66.64
C SER A 7 0.16 40.48 -65.28
N ALA A 8 1.07 41.36 -64.82
CA ALA A 8 1.78 41.24 -63.53
C ALA A 8 1.50 42.39 -62.53
N SER A 9 1.55 42.08 -61.22
CA SER A 9 1.76 43.02 -60.09
C SER A 9 2.12 42.24 -58.81
N ARG A 10 3.40 41.99 -58.53
CA ARG A 10 4.32 42.77 -57.67
C ARG A 10 4.17 42.59 -56.14
N LEU A 11 5.18 41.89 -55.60
CA LEU A 11 5.95 42.17 -54.37
C LEU A 11 5.37 41.99 -52.95
N SER A 12 6.13 41.20 -52.16
CA SER A 12 6.44 41.39 -50.72
C SER A 12 5.28 41.20 -49.70
N THR A 13 5.46 40.64 -48.50
CA THR A 13 6.68 40.47 -47.68
C THR A 13 6.60 39.19 -46.84
N LYS A 14 7.74 38.64 -46.41
CA LYS A 14 7.82 37.47 -45.53
C LYS A 14 7.15 37.72 -44.16
N ALA A 15 6.35 36.77 -43.68
CA ALA A 15 5.97 36.66 -42.28
C ALA A 15 6.20 35.20 -41.82
N VAL A 16 7.41 34.92 -41.32
CA VAL A 16 7.72 33.63 -40.69
C VAL A 16 7.22 33.72 -39.24
N ALA A 17 6.02 33.21 -39.01
CA ALA A 17 5.47 33.07 -37.65
C ALA A 17 6.15 31.87 -36.96
N ALA A 18 7.15 32.14 -36.12
CA ALA A 18 7.75 31.12 -35.27
C ALA A 18 6.75 30.74 -34.15
N ILE A 19 6.11 29.59 -34.30
CA ILE A 19 5.23 29.02 -33.27
C ILE A 19 6.10 28.47 -32.15
N LEU A 20 6.28 29.27 -31.09
CA LEU A 20 6.97 28.86 -29.88
C LEU A 20 6.02 27.95 -29.07
N LEU A 21 6.20 26.63 -29.19
CA LEU A 21 5.43 25.63 -28.45
C LEU A 21 5.76 25.68 -26.96
N LEU A 22 4.99 26.48 -26.21
CA LEU A 22 4.94 26.39 -24.75
C LEU A 22 4.21 25.10 -24.34
N THR A 23 4.96 24.00 -24.30
CA THR A 23 4.51 22.78 -23.62
C THR A 23 4.56 23.02 -22.10
N PRO A 24 3.43 22.98 -21.37
CA PRO A 24 3.49 23.00 -19.91
C PRO A 24 4.20 21.71 -19.46
N PHE A 25 5.28 21.86 -18.70
CA PHE A 25 5.95 20.74 -18.06
C PHE A 25 4.99 20.18 -17.01
N LEU A 26 4.28 19.10 -17.35
CA LEU A 26 3.50 18.32 -16.41
C LEU A 26 4.48 17.61 -15.47
N VAL A 27 4.85 18.32 -14.40
CA VAL A 27 5.57 17.74 -13.26
C VAL A 27 4.57 16.86 -12.52
N LEU A 28 4.41 15.62 -13.00
CA LEU A 28 3.69 14.59 -12.26
C LEU A 28 4.43 14.39 -10.93
N PRO A 29 3.75 14.45 -9.78
CA PRO A 29 4.38 14.08 -8.52
C PRO A 29 4.76 12.60 -8.62
N THR A 30 6.07 12.34 -8.63
CA THR A 30 6.60 10.99 -8.46
C THR A 30 6.35 10.57 -7.02
N TYR A 31 5.17 10.04 -6.74
CA TYR A 31 4.93 9.26 -5.54
C TYR A 31 6.05 8.22 -5.44
N GLY A 32 6.76 8.21 -4.31
CA GLY A 32 7.90 7.32 -4.09
C GLY A 32 7.47 5.87 -4.30
N GLN A 33 7.75 5.31 -5.48
CA GLN A 33 7.39 3.94 -5.78
C GLN A 33 8.40 3.06 -5.05
N GLN A 34 8.10 2.72 -3.80
CA GLN A 34 8.87 1.73 -3.05
C GLN A 34 8.92 0.46 -3.91
N ASP A 35 10.12 0.11 -4.33
CA ASP A 35 10.37 -0.91 -5.35
C ASP A 35 9.70 -2.22 -4.92
N SER A 36 8.90 -2.80 -5.82
CA SER A 36 8.13 -4.02 -5.53
C SER A 36 9.02 -5.26 -5.42
N THR A 37 10.32 -5.12 -5.70
CA THR A 37 11.30 -6.21 -5.64
C THR A 37 12.09 -6.18 -4.32
N CYS A 38 12.39 -7.39 -3.81
CA CYS A 38 13.20 -7.54 -2.61
C CYS A 38 14.67 -7.13 -2.87
N VAL A 39 15.33 -6.62 -1.83
CA VAL A 39 16.73 -6.20 -1.87
C VAL A 39 17.63 -7.41 -2.14
N THR A 40 18.41 -7.37 -3.22
CA THR A 40 19.35 -8.46 -3.59
C THR A 40 20.75 -8.26 -3.02
N THR A 41 21.10 -7.03 -2.62
CA THR A 41 22.39 -6.69 -2.02
C THR A 41 22.15 -5.69 -0.90
N TYR A 42 22.39 -6.12 0.33
CA TYR A 42 22.16 -5.32 1.52
C TYR A 42 23.35 -4.40 1.81
N ASP A 43 23.06 -3.12 2.03
CA ASP A 43 24.00 -2.11 2.50
C ASP A 43 23.55 -1.67 3.92
N PRO A 44 24.35 -1.94 4.97
CA PRO A 44 23.98 -1.60 6.35
C PRO A 44 24.03 -0.10 6.66
N THR A 45 24.46 0.75 5.73
CA THR A 45 24.51 2.22 5.88
C THR A 45 23.38 2.94 5.14
N LYS A 46 22.64 2.24 4.27
CA LYS A 46 21.55 2.79 3.47
C LYS A 46 20.26 2.89 4.28
N ASP A 47 19.61 4.06 4.23
CA ASP A 47 18.21 4.20 4.64
C ASP A 47 17.29 3.64 3.53
N TYR A 48 16.56 2.58 3.85
CA TYR A 48 15.59 1.93 2.96
C TYR A 48 14.19 2.54 3.07
N PHE A 49 13.97 3.51 3.97
CA PHE A 49 12.73 4.27 4.13
C PHE A 49 12.97 5.78 4.09
N PRO A 50 13.49 6.34 2.97
CA PRO A 50 13.71 7.79 2.86
C PRO A 50 12.41 8.60 3.02
N ASP A 51 11.30 8.07 2.50
CA ASP A 51 9.95 8.63 2.66
C ASP A 51 9.34 8.15 3.98
N LYS A 52 9.20 9.07 4.95
CA LYS A 52 8.72 8.78 6.30
C LYS A 52 7.36 9.41 6.54
N SER A 53 6.40 8.59 6.97
CA SER A 53 5.11 9.06 7.48
C SER A 53 5.27 9.54 8.93
N GLU A 54 4.76 10.73 9.21
CA GLU A 54 4.55 11.24 10.57
C GLU A 54 3.12 10.90 11.04
N VAL A 55 2.92 10.82 12.35
CA VAL A 55 1.60 10.60 12.96
C VAL A 55 1.08 11.94 13.45
N ASP A 56 0.06 12.47 12.77
CA ASP A 56 -0.71 13.63 13.20
C ASP A 56 -2.10 13.17 13.65
N GLY A 57 -2.63 13.77 14.71
CA GLY A 57 -3.88 13.40 15.38
C GLY A 57 -3.85 12.05 16.13
N GLY A 58 -3.32 10.98 15.55
CA GLY A 58 -3.47 9.61 16.07
C GLY A 58 -2.76 9.35 17.40
N ALA A 59 -3.52 8.97 18.44
CA ALA A 59 -2.98 8.70 19.78
C ALA A 59 -2.67 7.20 20.06
N LEU A 60 -3.28 6.28 19.30
CA LEU A 60 -3.28 4.84 19.59
C LEU A 60 -2.12 4.06 18.94
N PHE A 61 -1.23 4.74 18.22
CA PHE A 61 -0.02 4.12 17.66
C PHE A 61 1.14 5.11 17.52
N SER A 62 2.36 4.58 17.36
CA SER A 62 3.54 5.36 16.98
C SER A 62 4.43 4.59 15.99
N ILE A 63 5.23 5.33 15.22
CA ILE A 63 6.16 4.77 14.23
C ILE A 63 7.58 5.26 14.51
N THR A 64 8.53 4.33 14.58
CA THR A 64 9.98 4.61 14.67
C THR A 64 10.70 3.99 13.48
N TYR A 65 11.45 4.79 12.74
CA TYR A 65 12.22 4.35 11.57
C TYR A 65 13.66 4.00 11.94
N ASN A 66 14.17 2.90 11.39
CA ASN A 66 15.59 2.55 11.36
C ASN A 66 15.99 2.32 9.89
N LEU A 67 17.27 2.05 9.63
CA LEU A 67 17.79 1.96 8.26
C LEU A 67 17.07 0.90 7.40
N ASN A 68 16.87 -0.33 7.90
CA ASN A 68 16.30 -1.43 7.11
C ASN A 68 15.00 -2.03 7.68
N TYR A 69 14.55 -1.57 8.85
CA TYR A 69 13.24 -1.88 9.41
C TYR A 69 12.58 -0.65 10.06
N LYS A 70 11.26 -0.64 10.16
CA LYS A 70 10.50 0.32 10.98
C LYS A 70 9.65 -0.42 12.01
N ILE A 71 9.50 0.20 13.18
CA ILE A 71 8.71 -0.30 14.29
C ILE A 71 7.40 0.49 14.31
N LEU A 72 6.27 -0.20 14.17
CA LEU A 72 4.93 0.34 14.44
C LEU A 72 4.48 -0.23 15.79
N LYS A 73 4.26 0.61 16.79
CA LYS A 73 3.71 0.19 18.08
C LYS A 73 2.25 0.59 18.17
N ASN A 74 1.34 -0.37 18.31
CA ASN A 74 -0.01 -0.11 18.78
C ASN A 74 0.05 0.05 20.31
N THR A 75 -0.27 1.26 20.80
CA THR A 75 -0.16 1.61 22.22
C THR A 75 -1.35 1.13 23.04
N SER A 76 -2.55 1.07 22.44
CA SER A 76 -3.77 0.55 23.05
C SER A 76 -3.63 -0.92 23.46
N LEU A 77 -3.18 -1.76 22.52
CA LEU A 77 -3.05 -3.22 22.70
C LEU A 77 -1.67 -3.63 23.23
N ASN A 78 -0.78 -2.68 23.50
CA ASN A 78 0.64 -2.89 23.78
C ASN A 78 1.26 -3.98 22.89
N THR A 79 1.20 -3.78 21.57
CA THR A 79 1.65 -4.72 20.54
C THR A 79 2.62 -4.03 19.59
N THR A 80 3.71 -4.72 19.24
CA THR A 80 4.75 -4.21 18.34
C THR A 80 4.76 -4.96 17.02
N TYR A 81 4.75 -4.21 15.91
CA TYR A 81 4.96 -4.73 14.56
C TYR A 81 6.33 -4.25 14.06
N VAL A 82 7.17 -5.17 13.60
CA VAL A 82 8.51 -4.90 13.09
C VAL A 82 8.51 -5.15 11.59
N LEU A 83 8.39 -4.07 10.82
CA LEU A 83 8.28 -4.10 9.36
C LEU A 83 9.68 -3.99 8.74
N THR A 84 10.24 -5.11 8.30
CA THR A 84 11.59 -5.24 7.73
C THR A 84 11.55 -5.19 6.21
N GLN A 85 12.42 -4.41 5.57
CA GLN A 85 12.53 -4.40 4.11
C GLN A 85 12.94 -5.79 3.59
N CYS A 86 12.15 -6.36 2.68
CA CYS A 86 12.42 -7.69 2.11
C CYS A 86 13.84 -7.75 1.50
N GLY A 87 14.56 -8.85 1.78
CA GLY A 87 15.96 -9.01 1.35
C GLY A 87 17.00 -8.36 2.27
N THR A 88 16.58 -7.75 3.39
CA THR A 88 17.48 -7.23 4.44
C THR A 88 17.39 -8.06 5.73
N PRO A 89 18.38 -7.99 6.63
CA PRO A 89 18.37 -8.76 7.88
C PRO A 89 17.22 -8.35 8.81
N ILE A 90 16.45 -9.33 9.29
CA ILE A 90 15.45 -9.11 10.35
C ILE A 90 16.19 -8.76 11.66
N PRO A 91 15.83 -7.67 12.36
CA PRO A 91 16.47 -7.30 13.62
C PRO A 91 16.23 -8.35 14.72
N ASN A 92 17.20 -8.49 15.63
CA ASN A 92 17.06 -9.42 16.75
C ASN A 92 15.94 -8.97 17.70
N ALA A 93 15.07 -9.89 18.13
CA ALA A 93 14.01 -9.61 19.09
C ALA A 93 14.51 -8.97 20.40
N THR A 94 15.77 -9.20 20.80
CA THR A 94 16.36 -8.58 22.00
C THR A 94 16.57 -7.07 21.91
N ILE A 95 16.61 -6.49 20.69
CA ILE A 95 16.72 -5.04 20.48
C ILE A 95 15.37 -4.36 20.16
N ILE A 96 14.29 -5.14 20.13
CA ILE A 96 12.92 -4.63 19.92
C ILE A 96 12.31 -4.31 21.30
N PRO A 97 11.57 -3.19 21.44
CA PRO A 97 10.87 -2.87 22.68
C PRO A 97 9.95 -4.01 23.13
N GLN A 98 10.08 -4.45 24.38
CA GLN A 98 9.23 -5.52 24.91
C GLN A 98 7.78 -5.05 25.04
N THR A 99 6.87 -5.87 24.50
CA THR A 99 5.43 -5.67 24.46
C THR A 99 4.71 -7.00 24.65
N ASN A 100 3.38 -6.99 24.84
CA ASN A 100 2.59 -8.21 25.05
C ASN A 100 2.76 -9.19 23.88
N THR A 101 2.82 -8.63 22.67
CA THR A 101 3.02 -9.36 21.42
C THR A 101 4.01 -8.60 20.55
N THR A 102 4.88 -9.32 19.83
CA THR A 102 5.77 -8.77 18.81
C THR A 102 5.63 -9.59 17.53
N ILE A 103 5.29 -8.92 16.43
CA ILE A 103 5.02 -9.52 15.12
C ILE A 103 6.06 -9.00 14.12
N PHE A 104 6.75 -9.92 13.44
CA PHE A 104 7.76 -9.57 12.43
C PHE A 104 7.15 -9.72 11.04
N ILE A 105 7.20 -8.64 10.26
CA ILE A 105 6.57 -8.52 8.93
C ILE A 105 7.66 -8.19 7.92
N GLN A 106 7.68 -8.88 6.78
CA GLN A 106 8.47 -8.42 5.63
C GLN A 106 7.61 -7.51 4.73
N ILE A 107 8.21 -6.41 4.27
CA ILE A 107 7.58 -5.46 3.35
C ILE A 107 8.34 -5.36 2.03
N PRO A 108 7.66 -5.18 0.87
CA PRO A 108 6.21 -5.00 0.72
C PRO A 108 5.39 -6.28 0.95
N VAL A 109 4.24 -6.16 1.63
CA VAL A 109 3.26 -7.24 1.74
C VAL A 109 2.52 -7.37 0.40
N THR A 110 2.43 -8.58 -0.15
CA THR A 110 1.80 -8.85 -1.46
C THR A 110 0.64 -9.86 -1.37
N ASN A 111 0.40 -10.40 -0.18
CA ASN A 111 -0.51 -11.51 0.07
C ASN A 111 -1.13 -11.37 1.47
N LEU A 112 -2.29 -10.70 1.56
CA LEU A 112 -2.98 -10.44 2.82
C LEU A 112 -4.44 -10.91 2.81
N ALA A 113 -4.96 -11.22 3.99
CA ALA A 113 -6.38 -11.30 4.28
C ALA A 113 -6.88 -10.01 4.95
N SER A 114 -8.13 -9.65 4.71
CA SER A 114 -8.83 -8.59 5.46
C SER A 114 -10.11 -9.13 6.08
N LEU A 115 -10.16 -9.18 7.41
CA LEU A 115 -11.34 -9.52 8.21
C LEU A 115 -12.28 -8.32 8.44
N ALA A 116 -11.87 -7.13 8.00
CA ALA A 116 -12.63 -5.89 8.17
C ALA A 116 -12.82 -5.18 6.82
N THR A 117 -14.06 -4.78 6.53
CA THR A 117 -14.43 -4.04 5.30
C THR A 117 -13.86 -2.62 5.28
N THR A 118 -13.61 -2.04 6.46
CA THR A 118 -12.85 -0.80 6.69
C THR A 118 -11.41 -0.92 6.21
N ALA A 119 -10.69 -1.96 6.63
CA ALA A 119 -9.31 -2.20 6.26
C ALA A 119 -9.14 -2.40 4.73
N VAL A 120 -10.09 -3.07 4.06
CA VAL A 120 -10.13 -3.14 2.59
C VAL A 120 -10.09 -1.72 1.99
N SER A 121 -10.98 -0.84 2.43
CA SER A 121 -11.10 0.53 1.90
C SER A 121 -9.80 1.33 2.04
N TYR A 122 -9.14 1.28 3.19
CA TYR A 122 -7.84 1.93 3.39
C TYR A 122 -6.73 1.34 2.50
N ILE A 123 -6.71 0.03 2.29
CA ILE A 123 -5.74 -0.64 1.40
C ILE A 123 -5.95 -0.19 -0.06
N GLU A 124 -7.20 0.02 -0.50
CA GLU A 124 -7.49 0.58 -1.83
C GLU A 124 -7.08 2.05 -1.96
N MET A 125 -7.32 2.88 -0.93
CA MET A 125 -6.88 4.29 -0.91
C MET A 125 -5.36 4.44 -1.02
N LEU A 126 -4.60 3.48 -0.50
CA LEU A 126 -3.14 3.40 -0.64
C LEU A 126 -2.67 2.82 -2.00
N GLY A 127 -3.60 2.45 -2.89
CA GLY A 127 -3.29 1.81 -4.17
C GLY A 127 -2.68 0.41 -4.03
N LYS A 128 -2.97 -0.30 -2.93
CA LYS A 128 -2.40 -1.62 -2.58
C LYS A 128 -3.42 -2.76 -2.64
N GLN A 129 -4.59 -2.54 -3.25
CA GLN A 129 -5.66 -3.53 -3.41
C GLN A 129 -5.19 -4.85 -4.05
N ALA A 130 -4.16 -4.81 -4.91
CA ALA A 130 -3.56 -6.00 -5.51
C ALA A 130 -2.93 -6.98 -4.49
N ALA A 131 -2.64 -6.55 -3.26
CA ALA A 131 -2.13 -7.41 -2.19
C ALA A 131 -3.23 -8.22 -1.49
N ILE A 132 -4.50 -7.80 -1.60
CA ILE A 132 -5.66 -8.53 -1.04
C ILE A 132 -5.79 -9.87 -1.78
N LYS A 133 -5.78 -10.98 -1.05
CA LYS A 133 -5.95 -12.35 -1.57
C LYS A 133 -7.07 -13.11 -0.88
N ALA A 134 -7.47 -12.70 0.32
CA ALA A 134 -8.67 -13.19 0.98
C ALA A 134 -9.43 -12.03 1.64
N VAL A 135 -10.75 -12.14 1.70
CA VAL A 135 -11.60 -11.23 2.48
C VAL A 135 -12.61 -12.04 3.28
N ASP A 136 -12.97 -11.51 4.44
CA ASP A 136 -14.08 -12.01 5.25
C ASP A 136 -15.37 -11.27 4.90
N THR A 137 -16.50 -11.91 5.18
CA THR A 137 -17.85 -11.34 5.04
C THR A 137 -18.03 -10.68 3.66
N GLU A 138 -17.62 -11.38 2.60
CA GLU A 138 -17.46 -10.85 1.23
C GLU A 138 -18.71 -10.13 0.68
N GLY A 139 -19.91 -10.57 1.07
CA GLY A 139 -21.18 -9.94 0.69
C GLY A 139 -21.39 -8.52 1.24
N LEU A 140 -20.55 -8.06 2.17
CA LEU A 140 -20.52 -6.67 2.67
C LEU A 140 -19.39 -5.83 2.05
N VAL A 141 -18.50 -6.41 1.23
CA VAL A 141 -17.44 -5.67 0.56
C VAL A 141 -17.99 -4.96 -0.67
N SER A 142 -18.06 -3.64 -0.62
CA SER A 142 -18.59 -2.79 -1.70
C SER A 142 -17.57 -2.45 -2.80
N SER A 143 -16.29 -2.82 -2.65
CA SER A 143 -15.25 -2.58 -3.65
C SER A 143 -15.51 -3.36 -4.95
N PRO A 144 -15.63 -2.67 -6.11
CA PRO A 144 -15.72 -3.35 -7.41
C PRO A 144 -14.46 -4.16 -7.75
N CYS A 145 -13.28 -3.74 -7.25
CA CYS A 145 -12.03 -4.46 -7.47
C CYS A 145 -12.02 -5.79 -6.71
N VAL A 146 -12.49 -5.80 -5.46
CA VAL A 146 -12.60 -7.03 -4.67
C VAL A 146 -13.70 -7.95 -5.21
N GLN A 147 -14.87 -7.41 -5.55
CA GLN A 147 -15.97 -8.16 -6.17
C GLN A 147 -15.52 -8.84 -7.47
N ALA A 148 -14.92 -8.10 -8.40
CA ALA A 148 -14.38 -8.69 -9.63
C ALA A 148 -13.19 -9.65 -9.37
N GLY A 149 -12.52 -9.53 -8.23
CA GLY A 149 -11.46 -10.44 -7.79
C GLY A 149 -12.00 -11.77 -7.28
N LEU A 150 -13.11 -11.74 -6.54
CA LEU A 150 -13.89 -12.89 -6.06
C LEU A 150 -14.53 -13.64 -7.23
N GLU A 151 -15.21 -12.95 -8.15
CA GLU A 151 -15.80 -13.53 -9.36
C GLU A 151 -14.79 -14.32 -10.21
N LYS A 152 -13.52 -13.87 -10.22
CA LYS A 152 -12.42 -14.51 -10.96
C LYS A 152 -11.66 -15.57 -10.15
N GLY A 153 -12.00 -15.78 -8.88
CA GLY A 153 -11.27 -16.66 -7.96
C GLY A 153 -9.83 -16.20 -7.66
N THR A 154 -9.52 -14.93 -7.92
CA THR A 154 -8.20 -14.32 -7.63
C THR A 154 -8.09 -13.73 -6.22
N ILE A 155 -9.26 -13.52 -5.59
CA ILE A 155 -9.45 -13.30 -4.16
C ILE A 155 -10.41 -14.42 -3.72
N ILE A 156 -10.18 -14.99 -2.53
CA ILE A 156 -11.09 -15.98 -1.94
C ILE A 156 -11.96 -15.34 -0.86
N GLY A 157 -13.21 -15.79 -0.78
CA GLY A 157 -14.02 -15.68 0.42
C GLY A 157 -13.46 -16.57 1.53
N LEU A 158 -13.42 -16.05 2.75
CA LEU A 158 -13.06 -16.84 3.94
C LEU A 158 -14.28 -17.63 4.43
N GLU A 159 -14.05 -18.85 4.88
CA GLU A 159 -15.10 -19.73 5.37
C GLU A 159 -15.55 -19.32 6.78
N ASP A 160 -16.86 -19.16 6.98
CA ASP A 160 -17.45 -18.89 8.30
C ASP A 160 -17.87 -20.17 9.02
N SER A 161 -18.41 -21.15 8.29
CA SER A 161 -19.03 -22.34 8.88
C SER A 161 -18.03 -23.47 9.15
N ASN A 162 -16.95 -23.54 8.36
CA ASN A 162 -15.94 -24.60 8.42
C ASN A 162 -14.62 -24.06 8.99
N SER A 163 -14.49 -24.08 10.32
CA SER A 163 -13.31 -23.59 11.03
C SER A 163 -12.00 -24.28 10.61
N THR A 164 -12.04 -25.57 10.23
CA THR A 164 -10.85 -26.26 9.71
C THR A 164 -10.42 -25.69 8.36
N LEU A 165 -11.37 -25.48 7.44
CA LEU A 165 -11.06 -24.89 6.14
C LEU A 165 -10.63 -23.43 6.26
N ARG A 166 -11.23 -22.65 7.16
CA ARG A 166 -10.81 -21.27 7.47
C ARG A 166 -9.35 -21.20 7.91
N VAL A 167 -8.90 -22.10 8.80
CA VAL A 167 -7.50 -22.21 9.21
C VAL A 167 -6.58 -22.56 8.03
N GLU A 168 -6.99 -23.48 7.14
CA GLU A 168 -6.21 -23.79 5.92
C GLU A 168 -6.20 -22.66 4.88
N GLN A 169 -7.24 -21.83 4.82
CA GLN A 169 -7.23 -20.59 4.03
C GLN A 169 -6.28 -19.56 4.64
N MET A 170 -6.34 -19.36 5.96
CA MET A 170 -5.47 -18.43 6.69
C MET A 170 -3.99 -18.77 6.59
N LYS A 171 -3.61 -20.05 6.50
CA LYS A 171 -2.21 -20.45 6.23
C LYS A 171 -1.65 -19.93 4.91
N LYS A 172 -2.50 -19.59 3.93
CA LYS A 172 -2.10 -19.14 2.59
C LYS A 172 -1.81 -17.64 2.50
N VAL A 173 -2.14 -16.84 3.51
CA VAL A 173 -1.85 -15.39 3.56
C VAL A 173 -0.70 -15.07 4.51
N ASP A 174 0.06 -14.03 4.19
CA ASP A 174 1.25 -13.63 4.97
C ASP A 174 0.87 -12.74 6.15
N ILE A 175 -0.17 -11.90 5.98
CA ILE A 175 -0.68 -10.95 6.99
C ILE A 175 -2.22 -10.98 6.99
N VAL A 176 -2.81 -10.76 8.16
CA VAL A 176 -4.26 -10.63 8.35
C VAL A 176 -4.55 -9.26 8.97
N PHE A 177 -5.48 -8.49 8.42
CA PHE A 177 -6.01 -7.28 9.07
C PHE A 177 -7.33 -7.61 9.75
N SER A 178 -7.52 -7.21 11.02
CA SER A 178 -8.76 -7.43 11.76
C SER A 178 -9.10 -6.23 12.65
N SER A 179 -10.38 -5.86 12.74
CA SER A 179 -10.82 -4.91 13.78
C SER A 179 -11.07 -5.58 15.13
N TYR A 180 -11.24 -6.92 15.17
CA TYR A 180 -11.60 -7.65 16.37
C TYR A 180 -10.79 -8.94 16.53
N GLY A 181 -9.96 -8.98 17.58
CA GLY A 181 -9.27 -10.20 18.00
C GLY A 181 -8.32 -10.79 16.95
N VAL A 182 -8.11 -12.09 17.07
CA VAL A 182 -7.13 -12.87 16.31
C VAL A 182 -7.73 -14.23 15.98
N ASP A 183 -7.75 -14.60 14.70
CA ASP A 183 -8.20 -15.92 14.26
C ASP A 183 -7.18 -17.01 14.63
N PRO A 184 -7.61 -18.23 14.99
CA PRO A 184 -6.69 -19.32 15.33
C PRO A 184 -5.65 -19.60 14.23
N GLY A 185 -4.37 -19.63 14.60
CA GLY A 185 -3.25 -19.81 13.67
C GLY A 185 -2.81 -18.53 12.94
N THR A 186 -3.25 -17.36 13.39
CA THR A 186 -2.85 -16.04 12.87
C THR A 186 -2.13 -15.16 13.91
N GLU A 187 -1.83 -15.70 15.09
CA GLU A 187 -1.34 -14.96 16.27
C GLU A 187 -0.02 -14.22 16.03
N ASN A 188 0.80 -14.69 15.08
CA ASN A 188 2.08 -14.10 14.71
C ASN A 188 2.02 -13.22 13.44
N LYS A 189 0.82 -12.94 12.90
CA LYS A 189 0.64 -12.22 11.62
C LYS A 189 -0.63 -11.36 11.52
N THR A 190 -1.44 -11.27 12.57
CA THR A 190 -2.62 -10.41 12.61
C THR A 190 -2.26 -9.01 13.07
N VAL A 191 -2.61 -8.02 12.25
CA VAL A 191 -2.58 -6.59 12.56
C VAL A 191 -3.97 -6.19 13.01
N ILE A 192 -4.12 -5.86 14.29
CA ILE A 192 -5.37 -5.34 14.82
C ILE A 192 -5.46 -3.83 14.57
N THR A 193 -6.54 -3.42 13.90
CA THR A 193 -6.91 -2.04 13.61
C THR A 193 -8.02 -1.57 14.55
N SER A 194 -7.95 -0.32 15.01
CA SER A 194 -8.93 0.29 15.91
C SER A 194 -9.62 1.46 15.22
N GLU A 195 -10.27 1.22 14.06
CA GLU A 195 -10.73 2.27 13.15
C GLU A 195 -11.83 3.20 13.71
N VAL A 196 -12.45 2.81 14.83
CA VAL A 196 -13.57 3.52 15.46
C VAL A 196 -13.25 4.01 16.88
N GLU A 197 -12.02 3.82 17.37
CA GLU A 197 -11.66 4.04 18.78
C GLU A 197 -10.67 5.18 19.02
N ASP A 198 -10.21 5.89 17.99
CA ASP A 198 -9.25 7.00 18.17
C ASP A 198 -9.88 8.12 19.03
N PRO A 199 -9.35 8.38 20.24
CA PRO A 199 -9.96 9.33 21.18
C PRO A 199 -9.64 10.79 20.84
N SER A 200 -8.81 11.04 19.82
CA SER A 200 -8.38 12.39 19.46
C SER A 200 -9.50 13.24 18.87
N PRO A 201 -9.53 14.55 19.17
CA PRO A 201 -10.53 15.45 18.63
C PRO A 201 -10.35 15.64 17.12
N LEU A 202 -11.46 15.77 16.39
CA LEU A 202 -11.46 16.23 15.01
C LEU A 202 -10.92 17.68 14.97
N ASN A 203 -9.77 17.86 14.30
CA ASN A 203 -9.05 19.13 14.16
C ASN A 203 -9.30 19.83 12.82
#